data_AF-A0A6L6XNC0-F1
#
_entry.id   AF-A0A6L6XNC0-F1
#
_cell.length_a   1.000
_cell.length_b   1.000
_cell.length_c   1.000
_cell.angle_alpha   90.00
_cell.angle_beta   90.00
_cell.angle_gamma   90.00
#
_symmetry.space_group_name_H-M   'P 1'
#
loop_
_entity.id
_entity.type
_entity.pdbx_description
1 polymer ?
#
loop_
_entity_poly.entity_id
_entity_poly.type
_entity_poly.pdbx_seq_one_letter_code
_entity_poly.pdbx_strand_id
1 'polypeptide(L)' 'MASRSNITPGIQLAQLDGRARYHLTNNTPREAALDDLRSIGAPPDQIREAADSARFRYLSDPRLRFQDGDVARLLEELL' A
#
# COMPACT_ATOMS: atom_id res chain seq x y z
N MET A 1 19.63 -22.55 -7.10
CA MET A 1 19.46 -21.09 -6.99
C MET A 1 17.97 -20.79 -6.80
N ALA A 2 17.52 -20.66 -5.56
CA ALA A 2 16.17 -20.21 -5.23
C ALA A 2 16.30 -19.09 -4.21
N SER A 3 16.55 -17.87 -4.68
CA SER A 3 16.34 -16.66 -3.87
C SER A 3 14.91 -16.19 -4.17
N ARG A 4 13.93 -16.97 -3.71
CA ARG A 4 12.55 -16.49 -3.61
C ARG A 4 12.47 -15.91 -2.21
N SER A 5 12.58 -14.60 -2.10
CA SER A 5 12.37 -13.90 -0.84
C SER A 5 11.04 -14.39 -0.26
N ASN A 6 11.12 -15.19 0.80
CA ASN A 6 9.97 -15.72 1.54
C ASN A 6 9.39 -14.57 2.38
N ILE A 7 9.03 -13.47 1.74
CA ILE A 7 8.39 -12.36 2.39
C ILE A 7 7.01 -12.88 2.78
N THR A 8 6.83 -13.08 4.08
CA THR A 8 5.53 -13.49 4.64
C THR A 8 4.48 -12.47 4.19
N PRO A 9 3.25 -12.89 3.80
CA PRO A 9 2.22 -11.99 3.31
C PRO A 9 2.02 -10.73 4.18
N GLY A 10 2.09 -10.88 5.51
CA GLY A 10 1.99 -9.76 6.45
C GLY A 10 3.07 -8.67 6.27
N ILE A 11 4.27 -9.03 5.82
CA ILE A 11 5.34 -8.05 5.54
C ILE A 11 5.01 -7.28 4.24
N GLN A 12 4.47 -7.93 3.21
CA GLN A 12 4.09 -7.25 1.96
C GLN A 12 2.94 -6.25 2.20
N LEU A 13 1.93 -6.64 2.98
CA LEU A 13 0.83 -5.76 3.39
C LEU A 13 1.35 -4.52 4.14
N ALA A 14 2.24 -4.72 5.12
CA ALA A 14 2.82 -3.63 5.89
C ALA A 14 3.70 -2.71 5.03
N GLN A 15 4.42 -3.27 4.05
CA GLN A 15 5.24 -2.52 3.11
C GLN A 15 4.40 -1.66 2.15
N LEU A 16 3.31 -2.21 1.61
CA LEU A 16 2.36 -1.49 0.75
C LEU A 16 1.77 -0.28 1.48
N ASP A 17 1.18 -0.49 2.66
CA ASP A 17 0.60 0.60 3.46
C ASP A 17 1.64 1.63 3.92
N GLY A 18 2.82 1.16 4.35
CA GLY A 18 3.91 2.05 4.79
C GLY A 18 4.44 2.95 3.66
N ARG A 19 4.68 2.39 2.47
CA ARG A 19 5.20 3.13 1.32
C ARG A 19 4.15 4.04 0.70
N ALA A 20 2.90 3.59 0.59
CA ALA A 20 1.81 4.44 0.11
C ALA A 20 1.67 5.70 0.98
N ARG A 21 1.68 5.55 2.32
CA ARG A 21 1.72 6.68 3.26
C ARG A 21 2.92 7.59 3.06
N TYR A 22 4.11 7.00 2.91
CA TYR A 22 5.34 7.76 2.69
C TYR A 22 5.22 8.63 1.44
N HIS A 23 4.76 8.08 0.31
CA HIS A 23 4.64 8.81 -0.94
C HIS A 23 3.62 9.95 -0.86
N LEU A 24 2.46 9.70 -0.24
CA LEU A 24 1.44 10.74 -0.03
C LEU A 24 1.96 11.86 0.88
N THR A 25 2.62 11.51 1.99
CA THR A 25 3.19 12.49 2.93
C THR A 25 4.26 13.35 2.26
N ASN A 26 5.05 12.78 1.35
CA ASN A 26 6.13 13.49 0.66
C ASN A 26 5.69 14.11 -0.68
N ASN A 27 4.40 14.10 -1.01
CA ASN A 27 3.87 14.56 -2.30
C ASN A 27 4.63 13.97 -3.50
N THR A 28 5.01 12.69 -3.41
CA THR A 28 5.69 12.01 -4.52
C THR A 28 4.78 12.01 -5.75
N PRO A 29 5.30 12.30 -6.96
CA PRO A 29 4.52 12.19 -8.18
C PRO A 29 3.86 10.81 -8.29
N ARG A 30 2.59 10.81 -8.69
CA ARG A 30 1.73 9.62 -8.68
C ARG A 30 2.35 8.44 -9.44
N GLU A 31 2.89 8.68 -10.64
CA GLU A 31 3.51 7.63 -11.45
C GLU A 31 4.71 6.99 -10.73
N ALA A 32 5.57 7.81 -10.12
CA ALA A 32 6.71 7.33 -9.36
C ALA A 32 6.30 6.52 -8.11
N ALA A 33 5.22 6.93 -7.44
CA ALA A 33 4.67 6.19 -6.31
C ALA A 33 4.11 4.82 -6.74
N LEU A 34 3.40 4.75 -7.86
CA LEU A 34 2.87 3.50 -8.41
C LEU A 34 4.00 2.56 -8.84
N ASP A 35 5.06 3.07 -9.46
CA ASP A 35 6.20 2.26 -9.87
C ASP A 35 6.99 1.68 -8.68
N ASP A 36 7.19 2.46 -7.61
CA ASP A 36 7.80 1.95 -6.37
C ASP A 36 6.91 0.91 -5.68
N LEU A 37 5.60 1.12 -5.63
CA LEU A 37 4.67 0.15 -5.04
C LEU A 37 4.62 -1.15 -5.85
N ARG A 38 4.69 -1.09 -7.19
CA ARG A 38 4.81 -2.28 -8.05
C ARG A 38 6.09 -3.05 -7.78
N SER A 39 7.17 -2.38 -7.40
CA SER A 39 8.46 -3.03 -7.12
C SER A 39 8.41 -3.97 -5.91
N ILE A 40 7.37 -3.88 -5.06
CA ILE A 40 7.15 -4.79 -3.93
C ILE A 40 6.81 -6.20 -4.41
N GLY A 41 6.26 -6.34 -5.62
CA GLY A 41 5.90 -7.63 -6.20
C GLY A 41 4.79 -8.35 -5.42
N ALA A 42 3.90 -7.60 -4.77
CA ALA A 42 2.74 -8.16 -4.10
C ALA A 42 1.71 -8.66 -5.14
N PRO A 43 1.11 -9.84 -4.95
CA PRO A 43 0.07 -10.33 -5.83
C PRO A 43 -1.25 -9.53 -5.65
N PRO A 44 -2.16 -9.54 -6.64
CA PRO A 44 -3.39 -8.72 -6.63
C PRO A 44 -4.32 -8.94 -5.43
N ASP A 45 -4.36 -10.15 -4.87
CA ASP A 45 -5.11 -10.48 -3.66
C ASP A 45 -4.57 -9.71 -2.44
N GLN A 46 -3.25 -9.67 -2.27
CA GLN A 46 -2.63 -8.91 -1.18
C GLN A 46 -2.74 -7.39 -1.38
N ILE A 47 -2.65 -6.92 -2.62
CA ILE A 47 -2.87 -5.48 -2.92
C ILE A 47 -4.27 -5.07 -2.48
N ARG A 48 -5.28 -5.89 -2.82
CA ARG A 48 -6.67 -5.64 -2.41
C ARG A 48 -6.85 -5.73 -0.90
N GLU A 49 -6.25 -6.73 -0.24
CA GLU A 49 -6.25 -6.84 1.22
C GLU A 49 -5.61 -5.62 1.90
N ALA A 50 -4.52 -5.08 1.33
CA ALA A 50 -3.87 -3.86 1.83
C ALA A 50 -4.77 -2.63 1.67
N ALA A 51 -5.44 -2.48 0.52
CA ALA A 51 -6.37 -1.39 0.26
C ALA A 51 -7.57 -1.42 1.24
N ASP A 52 -8.14 -2.60 1.49
CA ASP A 52 -9.26 -2.77 2.43
C ASP A 52 -8.82 -2.56 3.88
N SER A 53 -7.62 -3.04 4.24
CA SER A 53 -7.02 -2.80 5.55
C SER A 53 -6.75 -1.32 5.79
N ALA A 54 -6.26 -0.61 4.78
CA ALA A 54 -6.10 0.84 4.82
C ALA A 54 -7.45 1.50 5.12
N ARG A 55 -8.49 1.24 4.31
CA ARG A 55 -9.83 1.80 4.55
C ARG A 55 -10.31 1.61 5.97
N PHE A 56 -10.26 0.37 6.45
CA PHE A 56 -10.71 0.06 7.79
C PHE A 56 -9.92 0.83 8.86
N ARG A 57 -8.59 0.89 8.73
CA ARG A 57 -7.70 1.57 9.67
C ARG A 57 -7.93 3.09 9.70
N TYR A 58 -8.05 3.72 8.53
CA TYR A 58 -8.20 5.18 8.44
C TYR A 58 -9.61 5.63 8.84
N LEU A 59 -10.66 4.83 8.57
CA LEU A 59 -12.00 5.10 9.06
C LEU A 59 -12.11 4.97 10.59
N SER A 60 -11.43 3.98 11.16
CA SER A 60 -11.47 3.69 12.60
C SER A 60 -10.63 4.65 13.46
N ASP A 61 -9.58 5.26 12.91
CA ASP A 61 -8.79 6.30 13.61
C ASP A 61 -9.18 7.71 13.14
N PRO A 62 -9.87 8.52 13.98
CA PRO A 62 -10.29 9.88 13.63
C PRO A 62 -9.14 10.79 13.17
N ARG A 63 -7.91 10.54 13.63
CA ARG A 63 -6.75 11.36 13.30
C ARG A 63 -6.24 11.12 11.89
N LEU A 64 -6.59 9.99 11.28
CA LEU A 64 -6.07 9.59 9.98
C LEU A 64 -7.14 9.61 8.88
N ARG A 65 -8.41 9.90 9.22
CA ARG A 65 -9.54 9.90 8.28
C ARG A 65 -9.32 10.69 6.98
N PHE A 66 -8.55 11.78 7.04
CA PHE A 66 -8.26 12.56 5.83
C PHE A 66 -7.35 11.83 4.83
N GLN A 67 -6.63 10.77 5.25
CA GLN A 67 -5.76 9.95 4.40
C GLN A 67 -6.42 8.65 3.92
N ASP A 68 -7.64 8.36 4.40
CA ASP A 68 -8.38 7.13 4.11
C ASP A 68 -8.48 6.86 2.61
N GLY A 69 -9.13 7.79 1.90
CA GLY A 69 -9.38 7.64 0.47
C GLY A 69 -8.09 7.62 -0.34
N ASP A 70 -7.07 8.37 0.06
CA ASP A 70 -5.85 8.53 -0.74
C ASP A 70 -4.98 7.29 -0.72
N VAL A 71 -4.76 6.67 0.45
CA VAL A 71 -3.97 5.44 0.57
C VAL A 71 -4.67 4.28 -0.12
N ALA A 72 -5.95 4.07 0.17
CA ALA A 72 -6.71 2.97 -0.41
C ALA A 72 -6.81 3.10 -1.93
N ARG A 73 -7.09 4.30 -2.44
CA ARG A 73 -7.17 4.56 -3.88
C ARG A 73 -5.84 4.33 -4.59
N LEU A 74 -4.72 4.76 -4.00
CA LEU A 74 -3.40 4.55 -4.57
C LEU A 74 -3.07 3.05 -4.70
N LEU A 75 -3.45 2.25 -3.70
CA LEU A 75 -3.25 0.80 -3.71
C LEU A 75 -4.16 0.10 -4.74
N GLU A 76 -5.42 0.55 -4.89
CA GLU A 76 -6.34 -0.01 -5.88
C GLU A 76 -5.92 0.22 -7.33
N GLU A 77 -5.18 1.30 -7.60
CA GLU A 77 -4.62 1.58 -8.92
C GLU A 77 -3.48 0.64 -9.33
N LEU A 78 -3.04 -0.23 -8.43
CA LEU A 78 -2.10 -1.31 -8.73
C LEU A 78 -2.79 -2.56 -9.28
N LEU A 79 -4.12 -2.65 -9.20
CA LEU A 79 -4.94 -3.77 -9.70
C LEU A 79 -5.29 -3.60 -11.19
#